data_AF-A0A0E2D7E9-F1
#
_entry.id   AF-A0A0E2D7E9-F1
#
_cell.length_a   1.000
_cell.length_b   1.000
_cell.length_c   1.000
_cell.angle_alpha   90.00
_cell.angle_beta   90.00
_cell.angle_gamma   90.00
#
_symmetry.space_group_name_H-M   'P 1'
#
loop_
_entity.id
_entity.type
_entity.pdbx_description
1 polymer ?
#
loop_
_entity_poly.entity_id
_entity_poly.type
_entity_poly.pdbx_seq_one_letter_code
_entity_poly.pdbx_strand_id
1 'polypeptide(L)' 'MNKKGKYSPEFKEQAVKRTLSGSFTIKEVAGSLGISYFVLRQWRGEYLKKSEDQLPLT' A
#
# COMPACT_ATOMS: atom_id res chain seq x y z
N MET A 1 -4.50 22.38 -7.58
CA MET A 1 -3.24 22.08 -6.86
C MET A 1 -3.10 20.58 -6.70
N ASN A 2 -2.46 19.89 -7.65
CA ASN A 2 -2.29 18.45 -7.59
C ASN A 2 -1.14 18.13 -6.62
N LYS A 3 -1.44 18.13 -5.32
CA LYS A 3 -0.54 17.66 -4.26
C LYS A 3 -0.42 16.15 -4.44
N LYS A 4 0.36 15.71 -5.45
CA LYS A 4 0.91 14.35 -5.46
C LYS A 4 1.57 14.21 -4.10
N GLY A 5 0.94 13.44 -3.21
CA GLY A 5 1.41 13.29 -1.84
C GLY A 5 2.87 12.86 -1.86
N LYS A 6 3.54 12.95 -0.70
CA LYS A 6 4.95 12.55 -0.51
C LYS A 6 5.36 11.21 -1.17
N TYR A 7 4.40 10.36 -1.54
CA TYR A 7 4.59 9.05 -2.16
C TYR A 7 3.75 8.90 -3.42
N SER A 8 4.38 8.48 -4.51
CA SER A 8 3.72 8.13 -5.77
C SER A 8 2.77 6.95 -5.61
N PRO A 9 1.67 6.88 -6.39
CA PRO A 9 0.71 5.78 -6.32
C PRO A 9 1.35 4.41 -6.56
N GLU A 10 2.26 4.29 -7.54
CA GLU A 10 3.01 3.05 -7.80
C GLU A 10 3.84 2.60 -6.58
N PHE A 11 4.45 3.54 -5.86
CA PHE A 11 5.21 3.24 -4.65
C PHE A 11 4.31 2.70 -3.54
N LYS A 12 3.11 3.29 -3.37
CA LYS A 12 2.12 2.79 -2.41
C LYS A 12 1.69 1.37 -2.74
N GLU A 13 1.39 1.11 -4.01
CA GLU A 13 0.97 -0.22 -4.47
C GLU A 13 2.09 -1.26 -4.30
N GLN A 14 3.34 -0.93 -4.63
CA GLN A 14 4.47 -1.85 -4.39
C GLN A 14 4.62 -2.18 -2.91
N ALA A 15 4.53 -1.17 -2.03
CA ALA A 15 4.66 -1.37 -0.59
C ALA A 15 3.53 -2.27 -0.06
N VAL A 16 2.29 -2.04 -0.49
CA VAL A 16 1.15 -2.87 -0.09
C VAL A 16 1.24 -4.29 -0.66
N LYS A 17 1.58 -4.45 -1.94
CA LYS A 17 1.77 -5.77 -2.57
C LYS A 17 2.85 -6.59 -1.85
N ARG A 18 3.94 -5.96 -1.41
CA ARG A 18 4.96 -6.61 -0.57
C ARG A 18 4.39 -7.15 0.74
N THR A 19 3.51 -6.40 1.40
CA THR A 19 2.82 -6.87 2.61
C THR A 19 1.79 -7.97 2.34
N LEU A 20 1.17 -7.98 1.16
CA LEU A 20 0.21 -9.01 0.75
C LEU A 20 0.88 -10.32 0.30
N SER A 21 2.10 -10.23 -0.22
CA SER A 21 2.91 -11.40 -0.59
C SER A 21 3.26 -12.29 0.61
N GLY A 22 2.99 -11.85 1.85
CA GLY A 22 3.14 -12.64 3.07
C GLY A 22 4.58 -12.81 3.56
N SER A 23 5.58 -12.39 2.77
CA SER A 23 7.00 -12.57 3.11
C SER A 23 7.49 -11.65 4.23
N PHE A 24 6.84 -10.51 4.43
CA PHE A 24 7.23 -9.51 5.43
C PHE A 24 6.01 -8.89 6.09
N THR A 25 6.14 -8.58 7.38
CA THR A 25 5.08 -7.86 8.09
C THR A 25 5.02 -6.39 7.66
N ILE A 26 3.86 -5.74 7.84
CA ILE A 26 3.68 -4.30 7.58
C ILE A 26 4.77 -3.47 8.28
N LYS A 27 5.17 -3.85 9.51
CA LYS A 27 6.20 -3.14 10.26
C LYS A 27 7.59 -3.27 9.63
N GLU A 28 7.96 -4.46 9.16
CA GLU A 28 9.23 -4.69 8.48
C GLU A 28 9.29 -4.00 7.12
N VAL A 29 8.22 -4.12 6.32
CA VAL A 29 8.15 -3.44 5.01
C VAL A 29 8.21 -1.92 5.20
N ALA A 30 7.50 -1.39 6.18
CA ALA A 30 7.54 0.03 6.52
C ALA A 30 8.96 0.47 6.94
N GLY A 31 9.61 -0.29 7.84
CA GLY A 31 10.98 -0.02 8.26
C GLY A 31 12.00 -0.08 7.13
N SER A 32 11.91 -1.11 6.27
CA SER A 32 12.78 -1.29 5.11
C SER A 32 12.63 -0.19 4.06
N LEU A 33 11.41 0.31 3.87
CA LEU A 33 11.10 1.38 2.91
C LEU A 33 11.22 2.80 3.52
N GLY A 34 11.53 2.92 4.82
CA GLY A 34 11.59 4.21 5.52
C GLY A 34 10.23 4.92 5.65
N ILE A 35 9.14 4.15 5.66
CA ILE A 35 7.77 4.64 5.77
C ILE A 35 7.26 4.38 7.18
N SER A 36 6.33 5.20 7.66
CA SER A 36 5.64 4.91 8.91
C SER A 36 4.70 3.71 8.77
N TYR A 37 4.69 2.84 9.78
CA TYR A 37 3.78 1.69 9.87
C TYR A 37 2.31 2.08 9.66
N PHE A 38 1.88 3.19 10.27
CA PHE A 38 0.49 3.68 10.15
C PHE A 38 0.13 4.05 8.72
N VAL A 39 1.08 4.62 7.97
CA VAL A 39 0.90 5.01 6.58
C VAL A 39 0.71 3.76 5.71
N LEU A 40 1.55 2.74 5.89
CA LEU A 40 1.44 1.50 5.12
C LEU A 40 0.16 0.72 5.47
N ARG A 41 -0.25 0.73 6.75
CA ARG A 41 -1.53 0.14 7.18
C ARG A 41 -2.73 0.83 6.51
N GLN A 42 -2.72 2.16 6.43
CA GLN A 42 -3.74 2.93 5.71
C GLN A 42 -3.77 2.58 4.22
N TRP A 43 -2.61 2.53 3.57
CA TRP A 43 -2.54 2.17 2.15
C TRP A 43 -3.07 0.77 1.87
N ARG A 44 -2.81 -0.20 2.77
CA ARG A 44 -3.38 -1.54 2.63
C ARG A 44 -4.91 -1.51 2.67
N GLY A 45 -5.50 -0.71 3.56
CA GLY A 45 -6.96 -0.53 3.62
C GLY A 45 -7.52 0.12 2.36
N GLU A 46 -6.87 1.19 1.87
CA GLU A 46 -7.27 1.82 0.60
C GLU A 46 -7.10 0.89 -0.60
N TYR A 47 -6.04 0.07 -0.62
CA TYR A 47 -5.79 -0.89 -1.68
C TYR A 47 -6.86 -1.98 -1.72
N LEU A 48 -7.27 -2.54 -0.58
CA LEU A 48 -8.37 -3.50 -0.51
C LEU A 48 -9.68 -2.90 -1.04
N LYS A 49 -10.01 -1.69 -0.61
CA LYS A 49 -11.20 -0.97 -1.08
C LYS A 49 -11.15 -0.68 -2.59
N LYS A 50 -9.97 -0.39 -3.13
CA LYS A 50 -9.76 -0.11 -4.55
C LYS A 50 -9.66 -1.37 -5.40
N SER A 51 -9.19 -2.48 -4.84
CA SER A 51 -9.18 -3.79 -5.50
C SER A 51 -10.59 -4.35 -5.66
N GLU A 52 -11.49 -4.09 -4.72
CA GLU A 52 -12.90 -4.50 -4.84
C GLU A 52 -13.61 -3.84 -6.04
N ASP A 53 -13.18 -2.64 -6.44
CA ASP A 53 -13.67 -1.92 -7.63
C ASP A 53 -12.98 -2.37 -8.93
N GLN A 54 -11.84 -3.06 -8.84
CA GLN A 54 -11.01 -3.48 -9.98
C GLN A 54 -11.06 -4.98 -10.28
N LEU A 55 -11.73 -5.77 -9.44
CA LEU A 55 -12.02 -7.17 -9.74
C LEU A 55 -13.29 -7.21 -10.59
N PRO A 56 -13.24 -7.59 -11.88
CA PRO A 56 -14.46 -7.86 -12.62
C PRO A 56 -15.14 -9.04 -11.93
N LEU A 57 -16.34 -8.79 -11.42
CA LEU A 57 -17.25 -9.82 -10.93
C LEU A 57 -17.51 -10.76 -12.12
N THR A 58 -16.87 -11.94 -12.12
CA THR A 58 -17.18 -13.05 -13.05
C THR A 58 -18.51 -13.66 -12.71
#